data_AF-M1ASA2-F1
#
_entry.id   AF-M1ASA2-F1
#
_cell.length_a   1.000
_cell.length_b   1.000
_cell.length_c   1.000
_cell.angle_alpha   90.00
_cell.angle_beta   90.00
_cell.angle_gamma   90.00
#
_symmetry.space_group_name_H-M   'P 1'
#
loop_
_entity.id
_entity.type
_entity.pdbx_description
1 polymer ?
#
loop_
_entity_poly.entity_id
_entity_poly.type
_entity_poly.pdbx_seq_one_letter_code
_entity_poly.pdbx_strand_id
1 'polypeptide(L)'
;MTTENAELTTEEVLRRDIPWETYMTTKLITGTGLQLLRRYDKKAESYKAQLLDDDGPGYVRVFVTILRDIFKEETVEYVLALIDEMLTGLMSFIYTEETVEYVLALIDEMLTANPKRARLFHDESLADEDTYEPFLRQYSSTHF
;
A
#
# COMPACT_ATOMS: atom_id res chain seq x y z
N MET A 1 -20.34 -18.83 -26.45
CA MET A 1 -19.95 -19.07 -25.05
C MET A 1 -18.96 -17.97 -24.71
N THR A 2 -19.45 -16.90 -24.12
CA THR A 2 -18.66 -15.75 -23.68
C THR A 2 -17.94 -16.17 -22.40
N THR A 3 -16.62 -16.31 -22.47
CA THR A 3 -15.78 -16.43 -21.27
C THR A 3 -15.87 -15.11 -20.55
N GLU A 4 -16.66 -15.08 -19.48
CA GLU A 4 -16.64 -14.02 -18.48
C GLU A 4 -15.25 -14.06 -17.85
N ASN A 5 -14.32 -13.27 -18.39
CA ASN A 5 -13.10 -12.88 -17.70
C ASN A 5 -13.54 -12.00 -16.53
N ALA A 6 -13.96 -12.63 -15.43
CA ALA A 6 -14.03 -11.94 -14.15
C ALA A 6 -12.59 -11.52 -13.82
N GLU A 7 -12.31 -10.22 -13.89
CA GLU A 7 -11.08 -9.66 -13.34
C GLU A 7 -11.03 -10.07 -11.86
N LEU A 8 -10.08 -10.95 -11.52
CA LEU A 8 -9.90 -11.41 -10.14
C LEU A 8 -9.43 -10.22 -9.30
N THR A 9 -10.04 -10.01 -8.13
CA THR A 9 -9.60 -8.92 -7.25
C THR A 9 -8.28 -9.28 -6.54
N THR A 10 -7.53 -8.27 -6.12
CA THR A 10 -6.28 -8.45 -5.35
C THR A 10 -6.50 -9.35 -4.13
N GLU A 11 -7.62 -9.20 -3.41
CA GLU A 11 -7.96 -10.05 -2.26
C GLU A 11 -8.20 -11.51 -2.64
N GLU A 12 -8.81 -11.77 -3.80
CA GLU A 12 -9.04 -13.13 -4.29
C GLU A 12 -7.73 -13.83 -4.64
N VAL A 13 -6.83 -13.12 -5.32
CA VAL A 13 -5.48 -13.61 -5.61
C VAL A 13 -4.73 -13.89 -4.30
N LEU A 14 -4.78 -12.97 -3.34
CA LEU A 14 -4.10 -13.10 -2.05
C LEU A 14 -4.65 -14.21 -1.15
N ARG A 15 -5.81 -14.81 -1.45
CA ARG A 15 -6.32 -16.00 -0.73
C ARG A 15 -5.65 -17.29 -1.15
N ARG A 16 -5.03 -17.35 -2.34
CA ARG A 16 -4.40 -18.56 -2.87
C ARG A 16 -3.29 -19.08 -1.96
N ASP A 17 -3.15 -20.40 -1.92
CA ASP A 17 -2.05 -21.05 -1.23
C ASP A 17 -0.91 -21.27 -2.21
N ILE A 18 0.25 -20.69 -1.93
CA ILE A 18 1.43 -20.81 -2.79
C ILE A 18 2.42 -21.78 -2.13
N PRO A 19 2.85 -22.83 -2.84
CA PRO A 19 3.69 -23.88 -2.26
C PRO A 19 5.16 -23.45 -2.16
N TRP A 20 5.46 -22.46 -1.32
CA TRP A 20 6.79 -21.87 -1.14
C TRP A 20 7.88 -22.92 -0.82
N GLU A 21 7.54 -23.92 0.00
CA GLU A 21 8.42 -25.04 0.36
C GLU A 21 8.85 -25.86 -0.86
N THR A 22 7.95 -26.02 -1.82
CA THR A 22 8.26 -26.72 -3.08
C THR A 22 9.27 -25.91 -3.88
N TYR A 23 9.06 -24.60 -4.01
CA TYR A 23 9.99 -23.71 -4.69
C TYR A 23 11.35 -23.62 -4.02
N MET A 24 11.41 -23.74 -2.69
CA MET A 24 12.69 -23.81 -1.98
C MET A 24 13.40 -25.14 -2.25
N THR A 25 12.67 -26.25 -2.21
CA THR A 25 13.21 -27.59 -2.47
C THR A 25 13.75 -27.72 -3.89
N THR A 26 13.09 -27.10 -4.88
CA THR A 26 13.55 -27.02 -6.27
C THR A 26 14.60 -25.93 -6.53
N LYS A 27 15.04 -25.22 -5.47
CA LYS A 27 16.04 -24.15 -5.50
C LYS A 27 15.65 -22.93 -6.35
N LEU A 28 14.36 -22.73 -6.59
CA LEU A 28 13.82 -21.52 -7.22
C LEU A 28 13.75 -20.34 -6.23
N ILE A 29 13.67 -20.63 -4.92
CA ILE A 29 13.88 -19.64 -3.85
C ILE A 29 14.94 -20.12 -2.87
N THR A 30 15.61 -19.19 -2.20
CA THR A 30 16.61 -19.50 -1.18
C THR A 30 15.96 -19.82 0.17
N GLY A 31 16.69 -20.49 1.06
CA GLY A 31 16.21 -20.73 2.43
C GLY A 31 15.93 -19.45 3.21
N THR A 32 16.76 -18.42 3.04
CA THR A 32 16.53 -17.08 3.59
C THR A 32 15.28 -16.44 2.97
N GLY A 33 15.09 -16.58 1.65
CA GLY A 33 13.88 -16.09 0.98
C GLY A 33 12.60 -16.74 1.51
N LEU A 34 12.62 -18.05 1.76
CA LEU A 34 11.49 -18.75 2.39
C LEU A 34 11.22 -18.25 3.82
N GLN A 35 12.25 -17.97 4.61
CA GLN A 35 12.08 -17.42 5.96
C GLN A 35 11.42 -16.04 5.93
N LEU A 36 11.85 -15.17 5.02
CA LEU A 36 11.22 -13.86 4.82
C LEU A 36 9.76 -14.02 4.38
N LEU A 37 9.49 -14.86 3.39
CA LEU A 37 8.11 -15.14 2.94
C LEU A 37 7.21 -15.61 4.08
N ARG A 38 7.65 -16.56 4.93
CA ARG A 38 6.85 -17.03 6.08
C ARG A 38 6.52 -15.94 7.11
N ARG A 39 7.40 -14.94 7.22
CA ARG A 39 7.18 -13.81 8.13
C ARG A 39 6.25 -12.75 7.54
N TYR A 40 6.16 -12.65 6.22
CA TYR A 40 5.39 -11.62 5.52
C TYR A 40 4.03 -12.12 5.04
N ASP A 41 4.00 -13.32 4.46
CA ASP A 41 2.82 -13.91 3.83
C ASP A 41 1.67 -14.11 4.83
N LYS A 42 0.46 -13.79 4.38
CA LYS A 42 -0.80 -13.83 5.15
C LYS A 42 -0.78 -13.07 6.48
N LYS A 43 0.17 -12.16 6.71
CA LYS A 43 0.18 -11.33 7.92
C LYS A 43 -0.71 -10.11 7.78
N ALA A 44 -1.07 -9.52 8.91
CA ALA A 44 -1.77 -8.24 8.95
C ALA A 44 -0.88 -7.12 8.37
N GLU A 45 -1.51 -6.15 7.71
CA GLU A 45 -0.84 -5.03 7.06
C GLU A 45 0.07 -4.25 8.01
N SER A 46 -0.38 -3.97 9.23
CA SER A 46 0.42 -3.26 10.24
C SER A 46 1.72 -3.99 10.61
N TYR A 47 1.69 -5.33 10.63
CA TYR A 47 2.90 -6.12 10.88
C TYR A 47 3.80 -6.17 9.64
N LYS A 48 3.22 -6.24 8.44
CA LYS A 48 3.97 -6.15 7.18
C LYS A 48 4.70 -4.80 7.10
N ALA A 49 4.05 -3.69 7.44
CA ALA A 49 4.66 -2.36 7.46
C ALA A 49 5.92 -2.32 8.35
N GLN A 50 5.84 -2.83 9.59
CA GLN A 50 7.00 -2.90 10.49
C GLN A 50 8.16 -3.72 9.90
N LEU A 51 7.86 -4.85 9.23
CA LEU A 51 8.89 -5.65 8.57
C LEU A 51 9.55 -4.92 7.40
N LEU A 52 8.80 -4.06 6.71
CA LEU A 52 9.31 -3.26 5.60
C LEU A 52 10.17 -2.08 6.10
N ASP A 53 9.83 -1.49 7.24
CA ASP A 53 10.66 -0.47 7.90
C ASP A 53 12.01 -1.04 8.35
N ASP A 54 12.00 -2.28 8.87
CA ASP A 54 13.20 -2.96 9.37
C ASP A 54 14.11 -3.51 8.25
N ASP A 55 13.54 -4.20 7.26
CA ASP A 55 14.29 -4.91 6.20
C ASP A 55 13.55 -4.92 4.84
N GLY A 56 12.89 -3.82 4.47
CA GLY A 56 12.21 -3.67 3.18
C GLY A 56 13.03 -4.11 1.95
N PRO A 57 14.33 -3.74 1.82
CA PRO A 57 15.16 -4.19 0.72
C PRO A 57 15.31 -5.71 0.61
N GLY A 58 15.29 -6.43 1.73
CA GLY A 58 15.31 -7.89 1.78
C GLY A 58 14.05 -8.48 1.15
N TYR A 59 12.87 -7.99 1.54
CA TYR A 59 11.58 -8.42 0.99
C TYR A 59 11.42 -8.13 -0.50
N VAL A 60 11.76 -6.91 -0.93
CA VAL A 60 11.72 -6.52 -2.35
C VAL A 60 12.62 -7.44 -3.19
N ARG A 61 13.84 -7.73 -2.71
CA ARG A 61 14.76 -8.64 -3.41
C ARG A 61 14.16 -10.04 -3.57
N VAL A 62 13.47 -10.56 -2.56
CA VAL A 62 12.80 -11.87 -2.63
C VAL A 62 11.70 -11.85 -3.70
N PHE A 63 10.83 -10.84 -3.70
CA PHE A 63 9.74 -10.75 -4.67
C PHE A 63 10.24 -10.63 -6.11
N VAL A 64 11.21 -9.75 -6.37
CA VAL A 64 11.80 -9.61 -7.71
C VAL A 64 12.52 -10.89 -8.15
N THR A 65 13.18 -11.60 -7.22
CA THR A 65 13.81 -12.90 -7.50
C THR A 65 12.79 -13.94 -7.92
N ILE A 66 11.64 -14.01 -7.23
CA ILE A 66 10.57 -14.95 -7.58
C ILE A 66 10.00 -14.63 -8.97
N LEU A 67 9.72 -13.36 -9.27
CA LEU A 67 9.23 -12.95 -10.59
C LEU A 67 10.22 -13.26 -11.73
N ARG A 68 11.53 -13.25 -11.43
CA ARG A 68 12.58 -13.60 -12.40
C ARG A 68 12.66 -15.11 -12.63
N ASP A 69 12.55 -15.90 -11.57
CA ASP A 69 12.89 -17.32 -11.60
C ASP A 69 11.65 -18.24 -11.73
N ILE A 70 10.44 -17.74 -11.47
CA ILE A 70 9.19 -18.49 -11.48
C ILE A 70 8.17 -17.83 -12.43
N PHE A 71 7.79 -18.56 -13.47
CA PHE A 71 6.84 -18.09 -14.49
C PHE A 71 5.45 -18.74 -14.39
N LYS A 72 5.16 -19.45 -13.29
CA LYS A 72 3.83 -20.02 -13.06
C LYS A 72 2.84 -18.87 -12.82
N GLU A 73 1.85 -18.74 -13.70
CA GLU A 73 0.85 -17.66 -13.72
C GLU A 73 0.30 -17.32 -12.32
N GLU A 74 -0.26 -18.31 -11.63
CA GLU A 74 -0.81 -18.13 -10.28
C GLU A 74 0.19 -17.55 -9.28
N THR A 75 1.47 -17.91 -9.38
CA THR A 75 2.54 -17.43 -8.49
C THR A 75 2.99 -16.02 -8.87
N VAL A 76 3.06 -15.73 -10.17
CA VAL A 76 3.36 -14.39 -10.66
C VAL A 76 2.27 -13.41 -10.23
N GLU A 77 1.01 -13.75 -10.47
CA GLU A 77 -0.15 -12.95 -10.03
C GLU A 77 -0.13 -12.75 -8.51
N TYR A 78 0.18 -13.79 -7.74
CA TYR A 78 0.27 -13.71 -6.29
C TYR A 78 1.35 -12.75 -5.82
N VAL A 79 2.55 -12.84 -6.39
CA VAL A 79 3.66 -11.97 -6.01
C VAL A 79 3.43 -10.53 -6.46
N LEU A 80 2.80 -10.33 -7.62
CA LEU A 80 2.37 -9.00 -8.06
C LEU A 80 1.32 -8.42 -7.09
N ALA A 81 0.36 -9.21 -6.62
CA ALA A 81 -0.60 -8.78 -5.61
C ALA A 81 0.06 -8.44 -4.26
N LEU A 82 1.10 -9.18 -3.84
CA LEU A 82 1.89 -8.84 -2.65
C LEU A 82 2.68 -7.53 -2.81
N ILE A 83 3.21 -7.27 -4.01
CA ILE A 83 3.91 -6.02 -4.33
C ILE A 83 2.90 -4.87 -4.39
N ASP A 84 1.74 -5.09 -4.97
CA ASP A 84 0.65 -4.12 -5.03
C ASP A 84 0.19 -3.73 -3.61
N GLU A 85 -0.03 -4.71 -2.73
CA GLU A 85 -0.32 -4.47 -1.31
C GLU A 85 0.83 -3.74 -0.61
N MET A 86 2.09 -4.08 -0.91
CA MET A 86 3.26 -3.37 -0.38
C MET A 86 3.25 -1.90 -0.80
N LEU A 87 3.10 -1.62 -2.10
CA LEU A 87 3.18 -0.28 -2.65
C LEU A 87 1.96 0.56 -2.26
N THR A 88 0.78 -0.04 -2.24
CA THR A 88 -0.46 0.63 -1.81
C THR A 88 -0.47 0.89 -0.31
N GLY A 89 -0.01 -0.07 0.50
CA GLY A 89 0.19 0.13 1.94
C GLY A 89 1.21 1.23 2.21
N LEU A 90 2.36 1.22 1.53
CA LEU A 90 3.35 2.31 1.61
C LEU A 90 2.78 3.66 1.15
N MET A 91 1.95 3.67 0.11
CA MET A 91 1.26 4.87 -0.34
C MET A 91 0.32 5.39 0.76
N SER A 92 -0.42 4.52 1.43
CA SER A 92 -1.28 4.87 2.57
C SER A 92 -0.47 5.50 3.72
N PHE A 93 0.71 4.96 4.03
CA PHE A 93 1.58 5.50 5.08
C PHE A 93 2.28 6.82 4.70
N ILE A 94 2.70 7.00 3.44
CA ILE A 94 3.40 8.23 3.00
C ILE A 94 2.41 9.37 2.66
N TYR A 95 1.18 9.04 2.24
CA TYR A 95 0.19 10.03 1.81
C TYR A 95 -0.71 10.57 2.93
N THR A 96 -0.70 10.03 4.15
CA THR A 96 -1.73 10.42 5.15
C THR A 96 -1.25 11.26 6.33
N GLU A 97 -0.02 11.09 6.83
CA GLU A 97 0.45 11.93 7.97
C GLU A 97 1.46 12.98 7.55
N GLU A 98 2.64 12.63 7.03
CA GLU A 98 3.72 13.62 6.82
C GLU A 98 3.37 14.66 5.73
N THR A 99 2.77 14.23 4.61
CA THR A 99 2.36 15.14 3.53
C THR A 99 1.19 16.04 3.97
N VAL A 100 0.25 15.50 4.74
CA VAL A 100 -0.92 16.25 5.22
C VAL A 100 -0.52 17.22 6.33
N GLU A 101 0.30 16.80 7.29
CA GLU A 101 0.86 17.66 8.33
C GLU A 101 1.70 18.78 7.73
N TYR A 102 2.50 18.49 6.70
CA TYR A 102 3.25 19.50 5.96
C TYR A 102 2.31 20.51 5.28
N VAL A 103 1.27 20.04 4.60
CA VAL A 103 0.27 20.92 3.95
C VAL A 103 -0.50 21.74 4.99
N LEU A 104 -0.91 21.14 6.11
CA LEU A 104 -1.59 21.83 7.21
C LEU A 104 -0.68 22.87 7.87
N ALA A 105 0.59 22.56 8.08
CA ALA A 105 1.58 23.52 8.61
C ALA A 105 1.79 24.70 7.67
N LEU A 106 1.86 24.47 6.36
CA LEU A 106 1.94 25.55 5.37
C LEU A 106 0.66 26.41 5.34
N ILE A 107 -0.51 25.79 5.46
CA ILE A 107 -1.80 26.50 5.54
C ILE A 107 -1.84 27.34 6.82
N ASP A 108 -1.46 26.77 7.97
CA ASP A 108 -1.42 27.48 9.26
C ASP A 108 -0.43 28.65 9.24
N GLU A 109 0.76 28.45 8.67
CA GLU A 109 1.74 29.52 8.45
C GLU A 109 1.19 30.62 7.53
N MET A 110 0.53 30.24 6.44
CA MET A 110 -0.07 31.18 5.50
C MET A 110 -1.18 32.03 6.15
N LEU A 111 -2.00 31.41 6.99
CA LEU A 111 -3.10 32.07 7.72
C LEU A 111 -2.56 32.93 8.87
N THR A 112 -1.54 32.48 9.58
CA THR A 112 -0.84 33.24 10.63
C THR A 112 -0.20 34.51 10.04
N ALA A 113 0.41 34.40 8.87
CA ALA A 113 0.99 35.54 8.17
C ALA A 113 -0.06 36.58 7.70
N ASN A 114 -1.27 36.14 7.35
CA ASN A 114 -2.38 37.06 7.06
C ASN A 114 -3.75 36.37 7.24
N PRO A 115 -4.46 36.65 8.35
CA PRO A 115 -5.72 35.96 8.65
C PRO A 115 -6.84 36.28 7.66
N LYS A 116 -6.72 37.35 6.85
CA LYS A 116 -7.71 37.65 5.81
C LYS A 116 -7.69 36.64 4.66
N ARG A 117 -6.60 35.88 4.50
CA ARG A 117 -6.49 34.82 3.49
C ARG A 117 -7.47 33.66 3.72
N ALA A 118 -7.99 33.51 4.94
CA ALA A 118 -9.06 32.56 5.24
C ALA A 118 -10.27 32.73 4.30
N ARG A 119 -10.55 33.96 3.85
CA ARG A 119 -11.66 34.25 2.91
C ARG A 119 -11.51 33.58 1.55
N LEU A 120 -10.29 33.22 1.14
CA LEU A 120 -10.02 32.53 -0.13
C LEU A 120 -10.49 31.07 -0.10
N PHE A 121 -10.58 30.46 1.09
CA PHE A 121 -11.11 29.10 1.27
C PHE A 121 -12.64 29.05 1.34
N HIS A 122 -13.29 30.21 1.50
CA HIS A 122 -14.76 30.34 1.53
C HIS A 122 -15.34 30.79 0.19
N ASP A 123 -14.55 30.76 -0.89
CA ASP A 123 -15.03 31.11 -2.22
C ASP A 123 -16.02 30.05 -2.71
N GLU A 124 -17.22 30.47 -3.13
CA GLU A 124 -18.29 29.57 -3.59
C GLU A 124 -17.89 28.75 -4.83
N SER A 125 -16.86 29.18 -5.57
CA SER A 125 -16.29 28.40 -6.68
C SER A 125 -15.52 27.15 -6.24
N LEU A 126 -15.15 27.05 -4.94
CA LEU A 126 -14.50 25.89 -4.33
C LEU A 126 -15.50 24.97 -3.61
N ALA A 127 -16.80 25.24 -3.72
CA ALA A 127 -17.86 24.50 -3.01
C ALA A 127 -18.24 23.16 -3.67
N ASP A 128 -17.45 22.67 -4.63
CA ASP A 128 -17.65 21.32 -5.18
C ASP A 128 -17.43 20.27 -4.08
N GLU A 129 -18.25 19.22 -4.10
CA GLU A 129 -18.51 18.31 -2.97
C GLU A 129 -17.25 17.56 -2.51
N ASP A 130 -16.23 17.49 -3.37
CA ASP A 130 -14.98 16.76 -3.13
C ASP A 130 -13.77 17.64 -2.76
N THR A 131 -13.86 18.97 -2.84
CA THR A 131 -12.69 19.87 -2.70
C THR A 131 -12.01 19.78 -1.33
N TYR A 132 -12.81 19.56 -0.28
CA TYR A 132 -12.33 19.45 1.10
C TYR A 132 -12.50 18.05 1.71
N GLU A 133 -12.97 17.09 0.91
CA GLU A 133 -13.26 15.72 1.33
C GLU A 133 -12.06 15.02 1.99
N PRO A 134 -10.82 15.17 1.49
CA PRO A 134 -9.63 14.60 2.14
C PRO A 134 -9.41 15.10 3.58
N PHE A 135 -9.77 16.36 3.87
CA PHE A 135 -9.63 16.95 5.21
C PHE A 135 -10.76 16.53 6.15
N LEU A 136 -11.96 16.28 5.62
CA LEU A 136 -13.14 15.89 6.40
C LEU A 136 -13.07 14.43 6.88
N ARG A 137 -12.56 13.50 6.05
CA ARG A 137 -12.34 12.09 6.44
C ARG A 137 -11.46 11.97 7.69
N GLN A 138 -10.47 12.83 7.83
CA GLN A 138 -9.54 12.80 8.97
C GLN A 138 -10.19 13.27 10.28
N TYR A 139 -11.04 14.29 10.23
CA TYR A 139 -11.79 14.78 11.40
C TYR A 139 -12.81 13.75 11.92
N SER A 140 -13.39 12.94 11.03
CA SER A 140 -14.27 11.83 11.43
C SER A 140 -13.52 10.66 12.06
N SER A 141 -12.24 10.45 11.72
CA SER A 141 -11.45 9.32 12.23
C SER A 141 -10.77 9.60 13.59
N THR A 142 -10.69 10.87 14.02
CA THR A 142 -10.05 11.26 15.30
C THR A 142 -11.02 11.40 16.47
N HIS A 143 -12.33 11.22 16.26
CA HIS A 143 -13.39 11.39 17.28
C HIS A 143 -14.24 10.14 17.55
N PHE A 144 -13.76 8.94 17.22
CA PHE A 144 -14.35 7.67 17.67
C PHE A 144 -13.29 6.67 18.13
#